data_AF-A0AAD2ED41-F1
#
_entry.id   AF-A0AAD2ED41-F1
#
_cell.length_a   1.000
_cell.length_b   1.000
_cell.length_c   1.000
_cell.angle_alpha   90.00
_cell.angle_beta   90.00
_cell.angle_gamma   90.00
#
_symmetry.space_group_name_H-M   'P 1'
#
loop_
_entity.id
_entity.type
_entity.pdbx_description
1 polymer ?
#
loop_
_entity_poly.entity_id
_entity_poly.type
_entity_poly.pdbx_seq_one_letter_code
_entity_poly.pdbx_strand_id
1 'polypeptide(L)'
;MEEGKFKDIIDTKLKIVEEDARFATVIKVALWCIQDDMYLRPPMTKVVQMLEGVYPVLPSPTASQLGSWLYSNFFKSISEGGTSSGPSDCNNDAHLSAVRLSGPR
;
A
#
# COMPACT_ATOMS: atom_id res chain seq x y z
N MET A 1 -15.22 -3.40 11.34
CA MET A 1 -14.56 -2.09 11.19
C MET A 1 -13.48 -2.07 12.25
N GLU A 2 -12.22 -2.36 11.89
CA GLU A 2 -11.11 -2.27 12.85
C GLU A 2 -10.88 -0.78 13.11
N GLU A 3 -11.30 -0.31 14.29
CA GLU A 3 -10.93 1.01 14.77
C GLU A 3 -9.43 0.96 15.10
N GLY A 4 -8.61 1.55 14.22
CA GLY A 4 -7.16 1.60 14.42
C GLY A 4 -6.80 2.33 15.71
N LYS A 5 -5.97 1.72 16.55
CA LYS A 5 -5.41 2.35 17.75
C LYS A 5 -4.36 3.39 17.37
N PHE A 6 -4.81 4.56 16.93
CA PHE A 6 -3.93 5.69 16.60
C PHE A 6 -3.09 6.17 17.79
N LYS A 7 -3.56 5.91 19.02
CA LYS A 7 -2.90 6.25 20.28
C LYS A 7 -1.50 5.64 20.41
N ASP A 8 -1.26 4.49 19.79
CA ASP A 8 0.00 3.75 19.93
C ASP A 8 1.12 4.30 19.02
N ILE A 9 0.77 5.13 18.03
CA ILE A 9 1.72 5.67 17.04
C ILE A 9 2.22 7.07 17.46
N ILE A 10 1.57 7.69 18.44
CA ILE A 10 1.81 9.08 18.85
C ILE A 10 3.05 9.17 19.76
N ASP A 11 3.90 10.15 19.50
CA ASP A 11 5.00 10.49 20.40
C ASP A 11 4.45 10.93 21.77
N THR A 12 4.91 10.27 22.83
CA THR A 12 4.50 10.53 24.22
C THR A 12 4.81 11.95 24.69
N LYS A 13 5.74 12.65 24.05
CA LYS A 13 6.07 14.06 24.33
C LYS A 13 5.09 15.05 23.70
N LEU A 14 4.31 14.62 22.70
CA LEU A 14 3.29 15.45 22.09
C LEU A 14 2.09 15.50 23.06
N LYS A 15 1.89 16.66 23.71
CA LYS A 15 0.72 16.89 24.57
C LYS A 15 -0.53 17.05 23.71
N ILE A 16 -1.10 15.93 23.33
CA ILE A 16 -2.31 15.84 22.54
C ILE A 16 -3.50 15.72 23.48
N VAL A 17 -4.49 16.58 23.31
CA VAL A 17 -5.81 16.34 23.89
C VAL A 17 -6.39 15.13 23.15
N GLU A 18 -6.73 14.06 23.87
CA GLU A 18 -7.06 12.73 23.30
C GLU A 18 -8.15 12.72 22.21
N GLU A 19 -8.90 13.81 22.04
CA GLU A 19 -10.01 13.97 21.11
C GLU A 19 -9.78 15.09 20.07
N ASP A 20 -8.53 15.44 19.77
CA ASP A 20 -8.26 16.40 18.71
C ASP A 20 -8.39 15.73 17.33
N ALA A 21 -9.52 15.98 16.67
CA ALA A 21 -9.86 15.48 15.34
C ALA A 21 -8.77 15.76 14.28
N ARG A 22 -7.90 16.76 14.52
CA ARG A 22 -6.76 17.05 13.65
C ARG A 22 -5.77 15.89 13.58
N PHE A 23 -5.62 15.09 14.64
CA PHE A 23 -4.72 13.93 14.61
C PHE A 23 -5.21 12.84 13.69
N ALA A 24 -6.50 12.53 13.73
CA ALA A 24 -7.09 11.57 12.80
C ALA A 24 -6.87 12.03 11.35
N THR A 25 -6.99 13.33 11.07
CA THR A 25 -6.71 13.91 9.76
C THR A 25 -5.24 13.75 9.38
N VAL A 26 -4.29 14.14 10.23
CA VAL A 26 -2.86 14.05 9.96
C VAL A 26 -2.44 12.61 9.66
N ILE A 27 -2.91 11.64 10.45
CA ILE A 27 -2.59 10.23 10.25
C ILE A 27 -3.15 9.73 8.92
N LYS A 28 -4.41 10.06 8.59
CA LYS A 28 -5.01 9.70 7.29
C LYS A 28 -4.24 10.31 6.12
N VAL A 29 -3.82 11.57 6.23
CA VAL A 29 -3.00 12.24 5.19
C VAL A 29 -1.64 11.57 5.06
N ALA A 30 -0.99 11.20 6.17
CA ALA A 30 0.26 10.48 6.15
C ALA A 30 0.12 9.12 5.42
N LEU A 31 -0.96 8.37 5.70
CA LEU A 31 -1.27 7.11 5.03
C LEU A 31 -1.47 7.27 3.52
N TRP A 32 -2.05 8.38 3.05
CA TRP A 32 -2.12 8.70 1.62
C TRP A 32 -0.76 8.99 1.00
N CYS A 33 0.15 9.63 1.74
CA CYS A 33 1.46 10.02 1.23
C CYS A 33 2.42 8.83 1.06
N ILE A 34 2.26 7.78 1.87
CA ILE A 34 3.14 6.60 1.88
C ILE A 34 2.60 5.42 1.05
N GLN A 35 1.56 5.61 0.25
CA GLN A 35 1.01 4.54 -0.60
C GLN A 35 2.07 3.97 -1.55
N ASP A 36 2.06 2.65 -1.75
CA ASP A 36 3.01 1.97 -2.64
C ASP A 36 2.85 2.44 -4.09
N ASP A 37 1.60 2.56 -4.53
CA ASP A 37 1.28 3.13 -5.84
C ASP A 37 1.47 4.64 -5.83
N MET A 38 2.43 5.10 -6.63
CA MET A 38 2.76 6.52 -6.81
C MET A 38 1.59 7.34 -7.34
N TYR A 39 0.69 6.75 -8.15
CA TYR A 39 -0.47 7.45 -8.71
C TYR A 39 -1.56 7.73 -7.68
N LEU A 40 -1.56 6.99 -6.56
CA LEU A 40 -2.47 7.22 -5.45
C LEU A 40 -1.97 8.29 -4.49
N ARG A 41 -0.68 8.65 -4.55
CA ARG A 41 -0.11 9.69 -3.67
C ARG A 41 -0.65 11.07 -4.09
N PRO A 42 -1.23 11.84 -3.15
CA PRO A 42 -1.76 13.16 -3.47
C PRO A 42 -0.66 14.18 -3.78
N PRO A 43 -0.91 15.15 -4.66
CA PRO A 43 0.02 16.27 -4.87
C PRO A 43 0.11 17.13 -3.60
N MET A 44 1.25 17.79 -3.39
CA MET A 44 1.49 18.62 -2.20
C MET A 44 0.41 19.69 -1.98
N THR A 45 -0.10 20.31 -3.04
CA THR A 45 -1.22 21.26 -2.94
C THR A 45 -2.44 20.66 -2.25
N LYS A 46 -2.79 19.41 -2.60
CA LYS A 46 -3.92 18.71 -2.00
C LYS A 46 -3.61 18.29 -0.56
N VAL A 47 -2.37 17.87 -0.28
CA VAL A 47 -1.90 17.56 1.08
C VAL A 47 -2.08 18.76 2.00
N VAL A 48 -1.66 19.95 1.58
CA VAL A 48 -1.81 21.18 2.36
C VAL A 48 -3.29 21.51 2.58
N GLN A 49 -4.12 21.46 1.55
CA GLN A 49 -5.57 21.68 1.67
C GLN A 49 -6.24 20.69 2.64
N MET A 50 -5.78 19.45 2.67
CA MET A 50 -6.26 18.43 3.62
C MET A 50 -5.84 18.76 5.06
N LEU A 51 -4.62 19.24 5.28
CA LEU A 51 -4.11 19.62 6.60
C LEU A 51 -4.71 20.92 7.13
N GLU A 52 -5.01 21.87 6.24
CA GLU A 52 -5.71 23.13 6.57
C GLU A 52 -7.21 22.93 6.81
N GLY A 53 -7.75 21.74 6.51
CA GLY A 53 -9.17 21.43 6.67
C GLY A 53 -10.06 21.99 5.55
N VAL A 54 -9.47 22.48 4.46
CA VAL A 54 -10.19 22.97 3.27
C VAL A 54 -10.74 21.80 2.45
N TYR A 55 -10.04 20.66 2.46
CA TYR A 55 -10.43 19.44 1.74
C TYR A 55 -10.63 18.26 2.70
N PRO A 56 -11.76 17.54 2.63
CA PRO A 56 -12.02 16.42 3.52
C PRO A 56 -11.14 15.21 3.19
N VAL A 57 -10.61 14.54 4.22
CA VAL A 57 -9.74 13.38 4.05
C VAL A 57 -10.56 12.10 4.09
N LEU A 58 -10.64 11.44 2.94
CA LEU A 58 -11.24 10.10 2.84
C LEU A 58 -10.30 9.04 3.44
N PRO A 59 -10.85 7.91 3.93
CA PRO A 59 -10.03 6.76 4.30
C PRO A 59 -9.10 6.37 3.15
N SER A 60 -7.81 6.20 3.43
CA SER A 60 -6.86 5.72 2.43
C SER A 60 -7.18 4.27 2.07
N PRO A 61 -6.91 3.82 0.82
CA PRO A 61 -6.92 2.41 0.48
C PRO A 61 -6.04 1.65 1.48
N THR A 62 -6.59 0.62 2.11
CA THR A 62 -5.85 -0.16 3.11
C THR A 62 -4.65 -0.83 2.45
N ALA A 63 -3.45 -0.67 3.01
CA ALA A 63 -2.22 -1.35 2.57
C ALA A 63 -2.28 -2.89 2.66
N SER A 64 -3.41 -3.46 3.09
CA SER A 64 -3.60 -4.89 3.34
C SER A 64 -3.56 -5.76 2.07
N GLN A 65 -3.65 -5.18 0.87
CA GLN A 65 -3.59 -5.98 -0.36
C GLN A 65 -2.25 -6.71 -0.52
N LEU A 66 -1.14 -6.09 -0.10
CA LEU A 66 0.19 -6.69 -0.24
C LEU A 66 0.44 -7.78 0.82
N GLY A 67 0.02 -7.55 2.07
CA GLY A 67 0.10 -8.55 3.14
C GLY A 67 -0.74 -9.81 2.82
N SER A 68 -1.95 -9.62 2.29
CA SER A 68 -2.80 -10.73 1.85
C SER A 68 -2.25 -11.46 0.63
N TRP A 69 -1.59 -10.79 -0.32
CA TRP A 69 -0.97 -11.45 -1.48
C TRP A 69 0.25 -12.29 -1.07
N LEU A 70 1.12 -11.74 -0.22
CA LEU A 70 2.30 -12.44 0.28
C LEU A 70 1.93 -13.63 1.18
N TYR A 71 0.92 -13.49 2.04
CA TYR A 71 0.36 -14.64 2.78
C TYR A 71 -0.28 -15.67 1.83
N SER A 72 -1.08 -15.23 0.86
CA SER A 72 -1.76 -16.15 -0.06
C SER A 72 -0.77 -16.97 -0.90
N ASN A 73 0.30 -16.35 -1.41
CA ASN A 73 1.29 -17.06 -2.23
C ASN A 73 2.17 -17.99 -1.39
N PHE A 74 2.53 -17.58 -0.17
CA PHE A 74 3.36 -18.40 0.72
C PHE A 74 2.62 -19.62 1.28
N PHE A 75 1.36 -19.47 1.70
CA PHE A 75 0.57 -20.60 2.24
C PHE A 75 0.06 -21.55 1.14
N LYS A 76 -0.22 -21.04 -0.07
CA LYS A 76 -0.66 -21.89 -1.19
C LYS A 76 0.46 -22.81 -1.70
N SER A 77 1.73 -22.40 -1.60
CA SER A 77 2.88 -23.25 -1.96
C SER A 77 3.16 -24.40 -0.97
N ILE A 78 2.62 -24.37 0.26
CA ILE A 78 2.86 -25.45 1.25
C ILE A 78 1.78 -26.55 1.18
N SER A 79 0.61 -26.27 0.58
CA SER A 79 -0.52 -27.22 0.59
C SER A 79 -0.47 -28.29 -0.50
N GLU A 80 0.40 -28.20 -1.51
CA GLU A 80 0.47 -29.17 -2.61
C GLU A 80 1.85 -29.83 -2.68
N GLY A 81 2.10 -30.70 -1.69
CA GLY A 81 3.29 -31.55 -1.62
C GLY A 81 2.93 -33.01 -1.34
N GLY A 82 1.86 -33.52 -1.97
CA GLY A 82 1.44 -34.92 -1.93
C GLY A 82 0.95 -35.41 -3.30
N THR A 83 1.84 -36.04 -4.06
CA THR A 83 1.62 -36.93 -5.23
C THR A 83 0.89 -36.43 -6.50
N SER A 84 1.65 -36.43 -7.60
CA SER A 84 1.33 -37.05 -8.91
C SER A 84 0.12 -36.57 -9.73
N SER A 85 0.39 -35.81 -10.81
CA SER A 85 0.17 -36.13 -12.24
C SER A 85 -0.02 -34.85 -13.08
N GLY A 86 0.74 -34.69 -14.17
CA GLY A 86 0.49 -33.63 -15.19
C GLY A 86 -0.52 -34.08 -16.25
N PRO A 87 -0.66 -33.42 -17.42
CA PRO A 87 -0.20 -32.08 -17.84
C PRO A 87 -1.35 -31.19 -18.41
N SER A 88 -1.13 -29.88 -18.62
CA SER A 88 -1.74 -29.18 -19.79
C SER A 88 -1.04 -27.84 -20.08
N ASP A 89 -0.51 -27.74 -21.29
CA ASP A 89 0.00 -26.52 -21.90
C ASP A 89 -1.17 -25.67 -22.43
N CYS A 90 -1.14 -24.35 -22.20
CA CYS A 90 -1.58 -23.43 -23.24
C CYS A 90 -0.84 -22.09 -23.13
N ASN A 91 -0.36 -21.69 -24.29
CA ASN A 91 0.63 -20.68 -24.60
C ASN A 91 0.06 -19.25 -24.49
N ASN A 92 0.89 -18.28 -24.12
CA ASN A 92 0.72 -16.90 -24.60
C ASN A 92 2.09 -16.19 -24.68
N ASP A 93 2.62 -16.18 -25.89
CA ASP A 93 3.69 -15.31 -26.38
C ASP A 93 3.21 -13.84 -26.48
N ALA A 94 3.94 -12.90 -25.87
CA ALA A 94 4.03 -11.45 -26.15
C ALA A 94 4.43 -10.72 -24.85
N HIS A 95 5.52 -9.98 -24.68
CA HIS A 95 6.39 -9.25 -25.59
C HIS A 95 7.73 -9.03 -24.84
N LEU A 96 8.78 -9.80 -25.16
CA LEU A 96 10.13 -9.51 -24.67
C LEU A 96 10.68 -8.34 -25.50
N SER A 97 10.48 -7.11 -25.06
CA SER A 97 11.23 -5.97 -25.60
C SER A 97 12.67 -6.05 -25.08
N ALA A 98 13.51 -6.79 -25.81
CA ALA A 98 14.95 -6.78 -25.64
C ALA A 98 15.51 -5.42 -26.09
N VAL A 99 15.79 -4.54 -25.13
CA VAL A 99 16.59 -3.34 -25.38
C VAL A 99 18.04 -3.78 -25.59
N ARG A 100 18.50 -3.79 -26.83
CA ARG A 100 19.90 -4.02 -27.19
C ARG A 100 20.69 -2.75 -26.82
N LEU A 101 21.30 -2.74 -25.63
CA LEU A 101 22.32 -1.75 -25.31
C LEU A 101 23.51 -1.97 -26.26
N SER A 102 23.69 -1.01 -27.18
CA SER A 102 24.84 -0.92 -28.08
C SER A 102 26.16 -1.01 -27.30
N GLY A 103 27.15 -1.65 -27.92
CA GLY A 103 28.38 -2.16 -27.30
C GLY A 103 29.44 -1.12 -26.88
N PRO A 104 30.66 -1.59 -26.55
CA PRO A 104 31.72 -0.77 -25.96
C PRO A 104 32.21 0.32 -26.91
N ARG A 105 32.49 1.50 -26.33
CA ARG A 105 33.07 2.68 -26.99
C ARG A 105 34.50 2.45 -27.44
#